data_AF-A0A8A1LTU7-F1
#
_entry.id   AF-A0A8A1LTU7-F1
#
_cell.length_a   1.000
_cell.length_b   1.000
_cell.length_c   1.000
_cell.angle_alpha   90.00
_cell.angle_beta   90.00
_cell.angle_gamma   90.00
#
_symmetry.space_group_name_H-M   'P 1'
#
loop_
_entity.id
_entity.type
_entity.pdbx_description
1 polymer ?
#
loop_
_entity_poly.entity_id
_entity_poly.type
_entity_poly.pdbx_seq_one_letter_code
_entity_poly.pdbx_strand_id
1 'polypeptide(L)'
;MALYQRLSRSRSDGMRDQSTATNTFQPLAAVKQPRTKYRLFTATEVPLWYAHNSFLLTGYRPVTQSIRLCLESLRYLHNETVNIYSHLVPAGIAVISNGVFHLYFRNRYPTASWAGQLAFHVYLCTSILCFGISSIYHTLLCHSEDYVKLWALLDYVAIIFQTLGSFISGIYVSFYCEPGLQKLYWTMVFPPPLLFSSALFYGLLNSFSS
;
A
#
# COMPACT_ATOMS: atom_id res chain seq x y z
N MET A 1 -15.84 8.20 19.58
CA MET A 1 -15.42 9.40 20.34
C MET A 1 -15.40 9.22 21.86
N ALA A 2 -16.12 8.26 22.47
CA ALA A 2 -16.19 8.10 23.93
C ALA A 2 -14.92 7.53 24.62
N LEU A 3 -14.01 6.88 23.88
CA LEU A 3 -12.79 6.27 24.43
C LEU A 3 -11.66 7.28 24.70
N TYR A 4 -11.63 8.39 23.97
CA TYR A 4 -10.56 9.41 24.10
C TYR A 4 -10.72 10.28 25.37
N GLN A 5 -11.95 10.53 25.80
CA GLN A 5 -12.24 11.34 27.01
C GLN A 5 -12.00 10.58 28.33
N ARG A 6 -11.97 9.24 28.33
CA ARG A 6 -11.68 8.47 29.56
C ARG A 6 -10.20 8.49 29.93
N LEU A 7 -9.30 8.57 28.95
CA LEU A 7 -7.86 8.59 29.18
C LEU A 7 -7.36 9.97 29.64
N SER A 8 -8.08 11.06 29.34
CA SER A 8 -7.69 12.41 29.78
C SER A 8 -8.01 12.70 31.25
N ARG A 9 -9.12 12.17 31.78
CA ARG A 9 -9.50 12.37 33.20
C ARG A 9 -8.61 11.62 34.18
N SER A 10 -8.06 10.46 33.80
CA SER A 10 -7.18 9.69 34.70
C SER A 10 -5.81 10.34 34.93
N ARG A 11 -5.46 11.39 34.18
CA ARG A 11 -4.13 12.02 34.24
C ARG A 11 -4.08 13.28 35.11
N SER A 12 -5.21 13.78 35.64
CA SER A 12 -5.23 15.05 36.37
C SER A 12 -5.31 14.97 37.90
N ASP A 13 -5.32 13.77 38.50
CA ASP A 13 -5.62 13.60 39.93
C ASP A 13 -4.49 12.97 40.78
N GLY A 14 -3.24 13.01 40.29
CA GLY A 14 -2.11 12.40 40.96
C GLY A 14 -0.94 13.33 41.24
N MET A 15 -0.91 13.84 42.48
CA MET A 15 0.30 14.19 43.26
C MET A 15 0.91 15.61 43.12
N ARG A 16 0.64 16.42 44.15
CA ARG A 16 1.47 17.51 44.65
C ARG A 16 2.64 16.97 45.51
N ASP A 17 3.71 17.76 45.54
CA ASP A 17 4.85 17.82 46.47
C ASP A 17 5.81 16.63 46.60
N GLN A 18 7.04 16.82 46.09
CA GLN A 18 8.27 16.56 46.84
C GLN A 18 9.50 17.28 46.20
N SER A 19 10.03 18.24 46.95
CA SER A 19 11.43 18.65 47.13
C SER A 19 12.52 18.31 46.08
N THR A 20 13.17 19.37 45.60
CA THR A 20 14.64 19.56 45.50
C THR A 20 15.50 18.40 44.97
N ALA A 21 15.73 18.39 43.65
CA ALA A 21 16.95 17.83 43.07
C ALA A 21 17.31 18.59 41.78
N THR A 22 18.41 19.33 41.82
CA THR A 22 19.02 20.02 40.69
C THR A 22 19.59 18.97 39.73
N ASN A 23 18.77 18.48 38.79
CA ASN A 23 19.24 17.61 37.71
C ASN A 23 19.58 18.47 36.51
N THR A 24 20.90 18.67 36.32
CA THR A 24 21.51 19.22 35.12
C THR A 24 21.09 18.38 33.91
N PHE A 25 20.12 18.84 33.14
CA PHE A 25 19.71 18.19 31.90
C PHE A 25 20.81 18.40 30.86
N GLN A 26 21.65 17.37 30.67
CA GLN A 26 22.53 17.31 29.50
C GLN A 26 21.66 17.06 28.27
N PRO A 27 21.71 17.91 27.22
CA PRO A 27 21.01 17.62 25.99
C PRO A 27 21.63 16.37 25.38
N LEU A 28 20.80 15.36 25.08
CA LEU A 28 21.18 14.24 24.23
C LEU A 28 21.85 14.82 22.97
N ALA A 29 23.11 14.45 22.75
CA ALA A 29 23.90 14.95 21.64
C ALA A 29 23.11 14.79 20.34
N ALA A 30 22.81 15.91 19.67
CA ALA A 30 22.13 15.91 18.39
C ALA A 30 22.94 15.03 17.43
N VAL A 31 22.37 13.88 17.06
CA VAL A 31 22.97 12.99 16.06
C VAL A 31 23.09 13.81 14.78
N LYS A 32 24.33 14.17 14.42
CA LYS A 32 24.63 14.86 13.16
C LYS A 32 24.24 13.91 12.03
N GLN A 33 23.07 14.15 11.45
CA GLN A 33 22.63 13.46 10.24
C GLN A 33 23.68 13.70 9.14
N PRO A 34 24.13 12.65 8.43
CA PRO A 34 25.07 12.80 7.33
C PRO A 34 24.50 13.80 6.30
N ARG A 35 25.35 14.66 5.73
CA ARG A 35 24.97 15.62 4.68
C ARG A 35 24.63 14.88 3.39
N THR A 36 23.45 14.30 3.31
CA THR A 36 22.81 13.93 2.05
C THR A 36 22.25 15.21 1.40
N LYS A 37 22.24 15.30 0.06
CA LYS A 37 21.60 16.40 -0.67
C LYS A 37 20.11 16.57 -0.28
N TYR A 38 19.51 15.49 0.22
CA TYR A 38 18.12 15.39 0.64
C TYR A 38 18.06 15.23 2.16
N ARG A 39 17.53 16.24 2.87
CA ARG A 39 17.27 16.17 4.33
C ARG A 39 16.03 15.30 4.58
N LEU A 40 16.19 14.26 5.39
CA LEU A 40 15.08 13.46 5.92
C LEU A 40 14.58 14.03 7.25
N PHE A 41 13.31 13.78 7.53
CA PHE A 41 12.58 14.34 8.66
C PHE A 41 12.29 13.27 9.71
N THR A 42 12.14 13.72 10.96
CA THR A 42 11.59 12.94 12.07
C THR A 42 10.07 13.00 12.05
N ALA A 43 9.41 12.04 12.73
CA ALA A 43 7.95 11.98 12.79
C ALA A 43 7.31 13.26 13.36
N THR A 44 8.01 13.96 14.25
CA THR A 44 7.54 15.23 14.84
C THR A 44 7.65 16.43 13.89
N GLU A 45 8.42 16.31 12.82
CA GLU A 45 8.62 17.39 11.84
C GLU A 45 7.71 17.26 10.61
N VAL A 46 6.91 16.20 10.51
CA VAL A 46 5.97 15.98 9.40
C VAL A 46 4.52 16.02 9.88
N PRO A 47 3.55 16.26 8.99
CA PRO A 47 2.14 16.25 9.37
C PRO A 47 1.67 14.90 9.93
N LEU A 48 0.70 14.95 10.84
CA LEU A 48 0.13 13.76 11.50
C LEU A 48 -0.50 12.76 10.52
N TRP A 49 -1.09 13.24 9.40
CA TRP A 49 -1.62 12.36 8.36
C TRP A 49 -0.51 11.55 7.67
N TYR A 50 0.73 12.03 7.67
CA TYR A 50 1.87 11.35 7.07
C TYR A 50 2.54 10.41 8.09
N ALA A 51 2.80 10.89 9.30
CA ALA A 51 3.35 10.11 10.41
C ALA A 51 2.27 9.39 11.25
N HIS A 52 1.47 8.55 10.58
CA HIS A 52 0.38 7.80 11.22
C HIS A 52 0.87 6.68 12.15
N ASN A 53 2.07 6.15 11.92
CA ASN A 53 2.67 5.08 12.73
C ASN A 53 3.63 5.67 13.77
N SER A 54 3.26 5.58 15.05
CA SER A 54 4.05 6.10 16.18
C SER A 54 5.39 5.40 16.41
N PHE A 55 5.61 4.22 15.81
CA PHE A 55 6.87 3.48 15.91
C PHE A 55 7.90 3.89 14.86
N LEU A 56 7.48 4.58 13.79
CA LEU A 56 8.38 5.11 12.76
C LEU A 56 8.85 6.51 13.18
N LEU A 57 10.05 6.59 13.75
CA LEU A 57 10.54 7.84 14.35
C LEU A 57 11.23 8.78 13.36
N THR A 58 11.82 8.24 12.29
CA THR A 58 12.73 8.99 11.38
C THR A 58 12.67 8.49 9.95
N GLY A 59 13.27 9.24 9.03
CA GLY A 59 13.45 8.83 7.65
C GLY A 59 12.33 9.27 6.71
N TYR A 60 11.49 10.20 7.16
CA TYR A 60 10.41 10.76 6.36
C TYR A 60 10.96 11.69 5.27
N ARG A 61 10.34 11.67 4.10
CA ARG A 61 10.64 12.63 3.03
C ARG A 61 9.98 13.98 3.34
N PRO A 62 10.51 15.11 2.85
CA PRO A 62 9.77 16.36 2.89
C PRO A 62 8.47 16.24 2.08
N VAL A 63 7.42 16.94 2.49
CA VAL A 63 6.20 17.08 1.68
C VAL A 63 6.51 18.02 0.51
N THR A 64 6.41 17.53 -0.73
CA THR A 64 6.96 18.25 -1.89
C THR A 64 5.92 18.81 -2.85
N GLN A 65 4.64 18.42 -2.73
CA GLN A 65 3.55 18.74 -3.68
C GLN A 65 3.96 18.61 -5.17
N SER A 66 4.93 17.73 -5.44
CA SER A 66 5.55 17.58 -6.75
C SER A 66 5.80 16.12 -7.03
N ILE A 67 5.08 15.56 -8.01
CA ILE A 67 5.27 14.18 -8.47
C ILE A 67 6.73 13.95 -8.88
N ARG A 68 7.37 14.93 -9.52
CA ARG A 68 8.78 14.82 -9.93
C ARG A 68 9.70 14.62 -8.71
N LEU A 69 9.52 15.40 -7.65
CA LEU A 69 10.34 15.26 -6.44
C LEU A 69 10.05 13.95 -5.70
N CYS A 70 8.80 13.44 -5.76
CA CYS A 70 8.46 12.11 -5.28
C CYS A 70 9.20 11.02 -6.08
N LEU A 71 9.25 11.13 -7.41
CA LEU A 71 10.00 10.19 -8.27
C LEU A 71 11.52 10.29 -8.09
N GLU A 72 12.05 11.50 -7.88
CA GLU A 72 13.48 11.68 -7.56
C GLU A 72 13.86 10.98 -6.24
N SER A 73 12.90 10.74 -5.34
CA SER A 73 13.14 10.06 -4.07
C SER A 73 13.51 8.58 -4.20
N LEU A 74 13.18 7.95 -5.32
CA LEU A 74 13.59 6.58 -5.64
C LEU A 74 15.12 6.38 -5.63
N ARG A 75 15.89 7.47 -5.72
CA ARG A 75 17.35 7.44 -5.81
C ARG A 75 18.07 7.48 -4.45
N TYR A 76 17.34 7.59 -3.33
CA TYR A 76 17.94 7.61 -1.99
C TYR A 76 17.09 6.82 -0.99
N LEU A 77 17.72 6.42 0.11
CA LEU A 77 17.07 5.62 1.15
C LEU A 77 16.21 6.50 2.08
N HIS A 78 15.01 6.03 2.40
CA HIS A 78 14.03 6.66 3.27
C HIS A 78 13.07 5.59 3.83
N ASN A 79 12.16 5.98 4.73
CA ASN A 79 11.26 5.06 5.43
C ASN A 79 10.35 4.21 4.50
N GLU A 80 9.99 4.71 3.32
CA GLU A 80 9.19 3.94 2.34
C GLU A 80 10.02 3.13 1.31
N THR A 81 11.35 3.15 1.34
CA THR A 81 12.14 2.56 0.24
C THR A 81 11.83 1.09 0.05
N VAL A 82 11.75 0.33 1.15
CA VAL A 82 11.42 -1.10 1.09
C VAL A 82 10.02 -1.30 0.53
N ASN A 83 9.02 -0.55 1.01
CA ASN A 83 7.65 -0.64 0.52
C ASN A 83 7.55 -0.35 -0.98
N ILE A 84 8.30 0.64 -1.49
CA ILE A 84 8.30 0.93 -2.93
C ILE A 84 8.88 -0.24 -3.72
N TYR A 85 10.08 -0.71 -3.37
CA TYR A 85 10.81 -1.70 -4.16
C TYR A 85 10.27 -3.12 -4.00
N SER A 86 9.73 -3.48 -2.83
CA SER A 86 9.10 -4.78 -2.61
C SER A 86 7.84 -4.96 -3.47
N HIS A 87 7.21 -3.88 -3.92
CA HIS A 87 6.11 -3.92 -4.88
C HIS A 87 6.56 -3.66 -6.32
N LEU A 88 7.48 -2.71 -6.55
CA LEU A 88 7.96 -2.36 -7.90
C LEU A 88 8.63 -3.54 -8.61
N VAL A 89 9.47 -4.29 -7.90
CA VAL A 89 10.23 -5.40 -8.49
C VAL A 89 9.29 -6.53 -8.95
N PRO A 90 8.37 -7.06 -8.11
CA PRO A 90 7.36 -8.01 -8.57
C PRO A 90 6.47 -7.49 -9.70
N ALA A 91 6.09 -6.20 -9.69
CA ALA A 91 5.33 -5.61 -10.79
C ALA A 91 6.10 -5.72 -12.11
N GLY A 92 7.39 -5.36 -12.12
CA GLY A 92 8.26 -5.50 -13.29
C GLY A 92 8.41 -6.96 -13.76
N ILE A 93 8.62 -7.88 -12.82
CA ILE A 93 8.69 -9.32 -13.12
C ILE A 93 7.36 -9.81 -13.73
N ALA A 94 6.22 -9.38 -13.21
CA ALA A 94 4.91 -9.75 -13.73
C ALA A 94 4.67 -9.21 -15.15
N VAL A 95 5.08 -7.97 -15.45
CA VAL A 95 5.03 -7.41 -16.83
C VAL A 95 5.85 -8.26 -17.79
N ILE A 96 7.11 -8.56 -17.43
CA ILE A 96 8.00 -9.37 -18.27
C ILE A 96 7.41 -10.77 -18.46
N SER A 97 6.96 -11.40 -17.37
CA SER A 97 6.36 -12.74 -17.40
C SER A 97 5.12 -12.76 -18.30
N ASN A 98 4.27 -11.74 -18.24
CA ASN A 98 3.06 -11.66 -19.07
C ASN A 98 3.39 -11.61 -20.57
N GLY A 99 4.41 -10.83 -20.94
CA GLY A 99 4.93 -10.78 -22.32
C GLY A 99 5.55 -12.10 -22.77
N VAL A 100 6.36 -12.73 -21.91
CA VAL A 100 6.98 -14.04 -22.18
C VAL A 100 5.91 -15.12 -22.38
N PHE A 101 4.91 -15.19 -21.51
CA PHE A 101 3.80 -16.14 -21.64
C PHE A 101 2.98 -15.90 -22.91
N HIS A 102 2.74 -14.63 -23.27
CA HIS A 102 2.04 -14.30 -24.51
C HIS A 102 2.79 -14.85 -25.74
N LEU A 103 4.10 -14.63 -25.81
CA LEU A 103 4.94 -15.14 -26.90
C LEU A 103 5.03 -16.68 -26.87
N TYR A 104 5.14 -17.27 -25.69
CA TYR A 104 5.18 -18.72 -25.50
C TYR A 104 3.91 -19.39 -26.03
N PHE A 105 2.73 -18.92 -25.62
CA PHE A 105 1.46 -19.48 -26.08
C PHE A 105 1.26 -19.29 -27.58
N ARG A 106 1.56 -18.09 -28.10
CA ARG A 106 1.45 -17.80 -29.54
C ARG A 106 2.31 -18.74 -30.38
N ASN A 107 3.54 -19.02 -29.95
CA ASN A 107 4.48 -19.83 -30.72
C ASN A 107 4.25 -21.34 -30.55
N ARG A 108 3.92 -21.80 -29.33
CA ARG A 108 3.85 -23.23 -29.00
C ARG A 108 2.46 -23.84 -29.18
N TYR A 109 1.42 -23.02 -29.07
CA TYR A 109 0.01 -23.44 -29.09
C TYR A 109 -0.86 -22.50 -29.95
N PRO A 110 -0.54 -22.31 -31.25
CA PRO A 110 -1.23 -21.34 -32.10
C PRO A 110 -2.72 -21.63 -32.31
N THR A 111 -3.17 -22.88 -32.11
CA THR A 111 -4.55 -23.33 -32.28
C THR A 111 -5.28 -23.60 -30.96
N ALA A 112 -4.65 -23.37 -29.81
CA ALA A 112 -5.27 -23.64 -28.53
C ALA A 112 -6.37 -22.63 -28.18
N SER A 113 -7.35 -23.07 -27.39
CA SER A 113 -8.43 -22.21 -26.88
C SER A 113 -7.86 -21.03 -26.09
N TRP A 114 -8.36 -19.83 -26.38
CA TRP A 114 -7.98 -18.59 -25.73
C TRP A 114 -8.29 -18.57 -24.23
N ALA A 115 -9.28 -19.36 -23.78
CA ALA A 115 -9.71 -19.39 -22.38
C ALA A 115 -8.58 -19.83 -21.43
N GLY A 116 -7.76 -20.79 -21.86
CA GLY A 116 -6.64 -21.27 -21.05
C GLY A 116 -5.53 -20.22 -20.91
N GLN A 117 -5.27 -19.47 -21.98
CA GLN A 117 -4.30 -18.38 -21.97
C GLN A 117 -4.82 -17.19 -21.15
N LEU A 118 -6.12 -16.92 -21.22
CA LEU A 118 -6.76 -15.85 -20.48
C LEU A 118 -6.56 -16.03 -18.97
N ALA A 119 -6.64 -17.26 -18.44
CA ALA A 119 -6.40 -17.51 -17.02
C ALA A 119 -5.02 -16.99 -16.58
N PHE A 120 -3.94 -17.31 -17.31
CA PHE A 120 -2.61 -16.80 -16.96
C PHE A 120 -2.50 -15.28 -17.09
N HIS A 121 -3.06 -14.72 -18.17
CA HIS A 121 -3.02 -13.28 -18.42
C HIS A 121 -3.84 -12.48 -17.41
N VAL A 122 -4.99 -12.99 -16.96
CA VAL A 122 -5.80 -12.34 -15.92
C VAL A 122 -5.01 -12.25 -14.62
N TYR A 123 -4.43 -13.37 -14.15
CA TYR A 123 -3.61 -13.38 -12.94
C TYR A 123 -2.45 -12.38 -13.01
N LEU A 124 -1.71 -12.38 -14.12
CA LEU A 124 -0.55 -11.51 -14.26
C LEU A 124 -0.95 -10.04 -14.40
N CYS A 125 -2.01 -9.72 -15.15
CA CYS A 125 -2.52 -8.35 -15.28
C CYS A 125 -3.00 -7.80 -13.94
N THR A 126 -3.76 -8.56 -13.15
CA THR A 126 -4.19 -8.10 -11.82
C THR A 126 -3.00 -7.96 -10.87
N SER A 127 -1.96 -8.80 -11.02
CA SER A 127 -0.73 -8.71 -10.21
C SER A 127 0.03 -7.43 -10.53
N ILE A 128 0.19 -7.11 -11.83
CA ILE A 128 0.81 -5.86 -12.31
C ILE A 128 0.07 -4.65 -11.74
N LEU A 129 -1.26 -4.66 -11.78
CA LEU A 129 -2.07 -3.57 -11.23
C LEU A 129 -1.88 -3.43 -9.71
N CYS A 130 -1.99 -4.53 -8.95
CA CYS A 130 -1.84 -4.50 -7.50
C CYS A 130 -0.47 -4.01 -7.06
N PHE A 131 0.60 -4.64 -7.54
CA PHE A 131 1.95 -4.25 -7.16
C PHE A 131 2.33 -2.88 -7.73
N GLY A 132 1.90 -2.55 -8.94
CA GLY A 132 2.17 -1.25 -9.57
C GLY A 132 1.49 -0.10 -8.83
N ILE A 133 0.19 -0.22 -8.52
CA ILE A 133 -0.55 0.81 -7.79
C ILE A 133 0.02 0.98 -6.38
N SER A 134 0.34 -0.11 -5.67
CA SER A 134 0.97 -0.02 -4.35
C SER A 134 2.32 0.68 -4.38
N SER A 135 3.16 0.38 -5.38
CA SER A 135 4.46 1.06 -5.56
C SER A 135 4.28 2.56 -5.84
N ILE A 136 3.28 2.92 -6.66
CA ILE A 136 2.95 4.33 -6.94
C ILE A 136 2.46 5.02 -5.66
N TYR A 137 1.59 4.37 -4.87
CA TYR A 137 1.10 4.90 -3.59
C TYR A 137 2.26 5.25 -2.65
N HIS A 138 3.16 4.30 -2.38
CA HIS A 138 4.31 4.53 -1.49
C HIS A 138 5.29 5.58 -2.05
N THR A 139 5.39 5.70 -3.37
CA THR A 139 6.20 6.74 -4.03
C THR A 139 5.58 8.13 -3.82
N LEU A 140 4.28 8.27 -4.05
CA LEU A 140 3.53 9.53 -3.96
C LEU A 140 3.11 9.90 -2.53
N LEU A 141 3.43 9.08 -1.53
CA LEU A 141 3.05 9.31 -0.13
C LEU A 141 3.51 10.67 0.43
N CYS A 142 4.60 11.24 -0.09
CA CYS A 142 5.12 12.55 0.31
C CYS A 142 4.59 13.73 -0.54
N HIS A 143 3.53 13.54 -1.33
CA HIS A 143 3.00 14.58 -2.21
C HIS A 143 2.10 15.58 -1.48
N SER A 144 0.91 15.15 -1.09
CA SER A 144 -0.11 15.92 -0.38
C SER A 144 -1.14 14.97 0.23
N GLU A 145 -1.89 15.43 1.24
CA GLU A 145 -2.89 14.60 1.93
C GLU A 145 -3.95 14.01 0.97
N ASP A 146 -4.42 14.80 0.00
CA ASP A 146 -5.41 14.33 -1.00
C ASP A 146 -4.87 13.20 -1.88
N TYR A 147 -3.60 13.30 -2.28
CA TYR A 147 -2.94 12.23 -3.04
C TYR A 147 -2.82 10.97 -2.19
N VAL A 148 -2.45 11.09 -0.91
CA VAL A 148 -2.40 9.95 -0.01
C VAL A 148 -3.76 9.26 0.09
N LYS A 149 -4.85 10.01 0.27
CA LYS A 149 -6.21 9.45 0.34
C LYS A 149 -6.60 8.72 -0.95
N LEU A 150 -6.40 9.36 -2.10
CA LEU A 150 -6.74 8.78 -3.40
C LEU A 150 -5.93 7.51 -3.70
N TRP A 151 -4.61 7.57 -3.54
CA TRP A 151 -3.74 6.45 -3.89
C TRP A 151 -3.83 5.30 -2.88
N ALA A 152 -4.11 5.58 -1.61
CA ALA A 152 -4.42 4.55 -0.62
C ALA A 152 -5.69 3.78 -1.00
N LEU A 153 -6.73 4.48 -1.46
CA LEU A 153 -7.95 3.84 -1.95
C LEU A 153 -7.65 2.94 -3.15
N LEU A 154 -6.93 3.46 -4.14
CA LEU A 154 -6.61 2.70 -5.34
C LEU A 154 -5.81 1.44 -4.99
N ASP A 155 -4.89 1.52 -4.02
CA ASP A 155 -4.13 0.37 -3.54
C ASP A 155 -5.03 -0.70 -2.91
N TYR A 156 -5.96 -0.30 -2.03
CA TYR A 156 -6.96 -1.23 -1.47
C TYR A 156 -7.84 -1.88 -2.54
N VAL A 157 -8.31 -1.11 -3.51
CA VAL A 157 -9.12 -1.64 -4.63
C VAL A 157 -8.30 -2.62 -5.48
N ALA A 158 -7.00 -2.36 -5.67
CA ALA A 158 -6.13 -3.22 -6.45
C ALA A 158 -5.90 -4.59 -5.76
N ILE A 159 -5.85 -4.65 -4.42
CA ILE A 159 -5.82 -5.91 -3.65
C ILE A 159 -7.07 -6.76 -3.92
N ILE A 160 -8.25 -6.13 -4.01
CA ILE A 160 -9.50 -6.82 -4.31
C ILE A 160 -9.45 -7.41 -5.72
N PHE A 161 -9.04 -6.62 -6.72
CA PHE A 161 -8.88 -7.11 -8.09
C PHE A 161 -7.87 -8.25 -8.18
N GLN A 162 -6.74 -8.17 -7.46
CA GLN A 162 -5.76 -9.24 -7.43
C GLN A 162 -6.30 -10.52 -6.79
N THR A 163 -7.07 -10.38 -5.72
CA THR A 163 -7.74 -11.52 -5.08
C THR A 163 -8.67 -12.20 -6.07
N LEU A 164 -9.54 -11.44 -6.74
CA LEU A 164 -10.47 -11.97 -7.75
C LEU A 164 -9.74 -12.61 -8.94
N GLY A 165 -8.72 -11.94 -9.49
CA GLY A 165 -7.92 -12.45 -10.60
C GLY A 165 -7.20 -13.76 -10.26
N SER A 166 -6.66 -13.86 -9.03
CA SER A 166 -6.02 -15.08 -8.55
C SER A 166 -6.98 -16.26 -8.44
N PHE A 167 -8.20 -16.04 -7.94
CA PHE A 167 -9.21 -17.09 -7.86
C PHE A 167 -9.78 -17.48 -9.22
N ILE A 168 -10.02 -16.52 -10.13
CA ILE A 168 -10.42 -16.81 -11.51
C ILE A 168 -9.44 -17.80 -12.14
N SER A 169 -8.17 -17.46 -12.06
CA SER A 169 -7.09 -18.19 -12.72
C SER A 169 -6.81 -19.53 -12.02
N GLY A 170 -6.71 -19.51 -10.69
CA GLY A 170 -6.41 -20.70 -9.89
C GLY A 170 -7.51 -21.75 -9.96
N ILE A 171 -8.79 -21.36 -9.90
CA ILE A 171 -9.92 -22.28 -10.00
C ILE A 171 -10.01 -22.87 -11.41
N TYR A 172 -9.83 -22.04 -12.45
CA TYR A 172 -9.83 -22.51 -13.84
C TYR A 172 -8.78 -23.60 -14.07
N VAL A 173 -7.54 -23.36 -13.62
CA VAL A 173 -6.44 -24.31 -13.81
C VAL A 173 -6.62 -25.55 -12.93
N SER A 174 -7.03 -25.39 -11.67
CA SER A 174 -7.15 -26.51 -10.71
C SER A 174 -8.29 -27.47 -11.05
N PHE A 175 -9.43 -26.94 -11.51
CA PHE A 175 -10.63 -27.72 -11.83
C PHE A 175 -10.88 -27.76 -13.33
N TYR A 176 -9.83 -27.73 -14.15
CA TYR A 176 -9.94 -27.64 -15.62
C TYR A 176 -10.89 -28.70 -16.22
N CYS A 177 -10.83 -29.94 -15.70
CA CYS A 177 -11.67 -31.05 -16.14
C CYS A 177 -13.07 -31.09 -15.50
N GLU A 178 -13.35 -30.25 -14.50
CA GLU A 178 -14.55 -30.29 -13.65
C GLU A 178 -15.30 -28.95 -13.65
N PRO A 179 -16.04 -28.61 -14.73
CA PRO A 179 -16.71 -27.30 -14.86
C PRO A 179 -17.76 -27.02 -13.79
N GLY A 180 -18.35 -28.05 -13.19
CA GLY A 180 -19.30 -27.92 -12.09
C GLY A 180 -18.64 -27.33 -10.84
N LEU A 181 -17.45 -27.82 -10.50
CA LEU A 181 -16.66 -27.31 -9.37
C LEU A 181 -16.15 -25.89 -9.63
N GLN A 182 -15.74 -25.58 -10.87
CA GLN A 182 -15.36 -24.21 -11.23
C GLN A 182 -16.47 -23.20 -10.91
N LYS A 183 -17.69 -23.48 -11.41
CA LYS A 183 -18.86 -22.62 -11.19
C LYS A 183 -19.18 -22.48 -9.70
N LEU A 184 -19.17 -23.59 -8.96
CA LEU A 184 -19.44 -23.59 -7.52
C LEU A 184 -18.45 -22.70 -6.75
N TYR A 185 -17.15 -22.84 -6.99
CA TYR A 185 -16.15 -22.05 -6.28
C TYR A 185 -16.16 -20.57 -6.70
N TRP A 186 -16.38 -20.27 -7.98
CA TRP A 186 -16.51 -18.87 -8.43
C TRP A 186 -17.71 -18.16 -7.81
N THR A 187 -18.87 -18.81 -7.70
CA THR A 187 -20.04 -18.20 -7.06
C THR A 187 -19.85 -17.99 -5.56
N MET A 188 -19.00 -18.78 -4.90
CA MET A 188 -18.62 -18.56 -3.50
C MET A 188 -17.64 -17.39 -3.34
N VAL A 189 -16.70 -17.23 -4.27
CA VAL A 189 -15.60 -16.25 -4.17
C VAL A 189 -15.99 -14.84 -4.62
N PHE A 190 -16.83 -14.67 -5.64
CA PHE A 190 -17.13 -13.35 -6.19
C PHE A 190 -17.95 -12.40 -5.30
N PRO A 191 -18.96 -12.85 -4.54
CA PRO A 191 -19.81 -11.94 -3.78
C PRO A 191 -19.06 -11.16 -2.67
N PRO A 192 -18.21 -11.77 -1.81
CA PRO A 192 -17.60 -11.05 -0.69
C PRO A 192 -16.70 -9.87 -1.10
N PRO A 193 -15.77 -9.99 -2.07
CA PRO A 193 -14.92 -8.87 -2.49
C PRO A 193 -15.71 -7.73 -3.16
N LEU A 194 -16.78 -8.04 -3.89
CA LEU A 194 -17.65 -7.03 -4.52
C LEU A 194 -18.44 -6.22 -3.49
N LEU A 195 -18.95 -6.87 -2.44
CA LEU A 195 -19.62 -6.22 -1.32
C LEU A 195 -18.65 -5.33 -0.52
N PHE A 196 -17.41 -5.79 -0.35
CA PHE A 196 -16.39 -4.99 0.34
C PHE A 196 -16.00 -3.75 -0.48
N SER A 197 -15.79 -3.89 -1.79
CA SER A 197 -15.50 -2.75 -2.70
C SER A 197 -16.61 -1.69 -2.68
N SER A 198 -17.88 -2.11 -2.70
CA SER A 198 -18.99 -1.16 -2.69
C SER A 198 -19.06 -0.40 -1.38
N ALA A 199 -18.89 -1.08 -0.24
CA ALA A 199 -18.81 -0.45 1.08
C ALA A 199 -17.64 0.55 1.19
N LEU A 200 -16.48 0.19 0.65
CA LEU A 200 -15.30 1.07 0.59
C LEU A 200 -15.59 2.33 -0.22
N PHE A 201 -16.23 2.18 -1.38
CA PHE A 201 -16.63 3.29 -2.25
C PHE A 201 -17.67 4.21 -1.60
N TYR A 202 -18.68 3.64 -0.92
CA TYR A 202 -19.66 4.41 -0.17
C TYR A 202 -19.03 5.20 1.00
N GLY A 203 -18.13 4.57 1.76
CA GLY A 203 -17.39 5.28 2.82
C GLY A 203 -16.55 6.44 2.29
N LEU A 204 -15.99 6.26 1.09
CA LEU A 204 -15.17 7.27 0.43
C LEU A 204 -15.98 8.49 -0.04
N LEU A 205 -17.13 8.27 -0.71
CA LEU A 205 -18.00 9.37 -1.14
C LEU A 205 -18.40 10.27 0.05
N ASN A 206 -18.65 9.66 1.21
CA ASN A 206 -18.96 10.40 2.42
C ASN A 206 -17.75 11.16 3.00
N SER A 207 -16.53 10.64 2.83
CA SER A 207 -15.30 11.30 3.28
C SER A 207 -14.88 12.48 2.40
N PHE A 208 -15.28 12.52 1.12
CA PHE A 208 -15.05 13.69 0.25
C PHE A 208 -16.15 14.75 0.37
N SER A 209 -17.29 14.40 0.96
CA SER A 209 -18.42 15.31 1.17
C SER A 209 -18.38 16.03 2.54
N SER A 210 -17.42 15.72 3.41
CA SER A 210 -17.24 16.31 4.75
C SER A 210 -16.00 17.20 4.80
#